data_AF-A0A8T6L2S3-F1
#
_entry.id   AF-A0A8T6L2S3-F1
#
_cell.length_a   1.000
_cell.length_b   1.000
_cell.length_c   1.000
_cell.angle_alpha   90.00
_cell.angle_beta   90.00
_cell.angle_gamma   90.00
#
_symmetry.space_group_name_H-M   'P 1'
#
loop_
_entity.id
_entity.type
_entity.pdbx_description
1 polymer ?
#
loop_
_entity_poly.entity_id
_entity_poly.type
_entity_poly.pdbx_seq_one_letter_code
_entity_poly.pdbx_strand_id
1 'polypeptide(L)'
;SSSMASVCGSSLALMDAGVPIKRPVAGVAMGLVKDGNDYAVLTDILGDEDHLGDMDFKVAGTEQGVTALQMDIKIDGITENIMEEALLQALDARLHILGEMNKVLSASREQISEHAPSMTVIHVSKEKIRDIIGKGGATIRSIVDETGADVDIDDDGSVRIYAEDAAGMNAAVARIQEITAEAEIGKIYNGRVARIVEFGAFVNILPGKDGLVHISQIADKRVEKVTDYLEEGQNVDVVVLDIDQRGRIKLSMKEVENYAESA
;
A
#
# COMPACT_ATOMS: atom_id res chain seq x y z
N SER A 1 -11.16 32.33 12.68
CA SER A 1 -10.85 31.31 13.72
C SER A 1 -9.69 30.38 13.33
N SER A 2 -8.62 30.30 14.15
CA SER A 2 -7.46 29.44 13.85
C SER A 2 -7.75 27.95 13.93
N SER A 3 -8.68 27.50 14.78
CA SER A 3 -9.04 26.09 14.88
C SER A 3 -9.72 25.57 13.61
N MET A 4 -10.60 26.37 12.99
CA MET A 4 -11.24 26.02 11.72
C MET A 4 -10.27 26.10 10.55
N ALA A 5 -9.36 27.08 10.57
CA ALA A 5 -8.26 27.14 9.61
C ALA A 5 -7.39 25.86 9.68
N SER A 6 -7.12 25.34 10.87
CA SER A 6 -6.40 24.06 11.05
C SER A 6 -7.14 22.87 10.45
N VAL A 7 -8.47 22.81 10.54
CA VAL A 7 -9.27 21.76 9.88
C VAL A 7 -9.11 21.83 8.36
N CYS A 8 -9.30 23.02 7.78
CA CYS A 8 -9.16 23.22 6.33
C CYS A 8 -7.73 22.89 5.85
N GLY A 9 -6.72 23.42 6.55
CA GLY A 9 -5.32 23.16 6.25
C GLY A 9 -4.94 21.70 6.39
N SER A 10 -5.43 21.00 7.42
CA SER A 10 -5.18 19.57 7.61
C SER A 10 -5.84 18.73 6.52
N SER A 11 -7.07 19.08 6.10
CA SER A 11 -7.73 18.39 4.99
C SER A 11 -6.89 18.47 3.72
N LEU A 12 -6.36 19.66 3.39
CA LEU A 12 -5.48 19.83 2.24
C LEU A 12 -4.15 19.10 2.41
N ALA A 13 -3.51 19.22 3.58
CA ALA A 13 -2.23 18.58 3.85
C ALA A 13 -2.29 17.06 3.79
N LEU A 14 -3.36 16.45 4.31
CA LEU A 14 -3.58 15.01 4.23
C LEU A 14 -3.75 14.55 2.78
N MET A 15 -4.55 15.27 1.99
CA MET A 15 -4.71 14.98 0.57
C MET A 15 -3.41 15.14 -0.21
N ASP A 16 -2.64 16.19 0.08
CA ASP A 16 -1.35 16.47 -0.55
C ASP A 16 -0.31 15.41 -0.20
N ALA A 17 -0.35 14.88 1.02
CA ALA A 17 0.47 13.75 1.46
C ALA A 17 0.04 12.39 0.90
N GLY A 18 -1.04 12.33 0.11
CA GLY A 18 -1.56 11.08 -0.48
C GLY A 18 -2.41 10.23 0.47
N VAL A 19 -2.84 10.78 1.61
CA VAL A 19 -3.72 10.06 2.54
C VAL A 19 -5.10 9.93 1.91
N PRO A 20 -5.67 8.71 1.77
CA PRO A 20 -6.94 8.49 1.08
C PRO A 20 -8.14 8.85 1.97
N ILE A 21 -8.32 10.14 2.27
CA ILE A 21 -9.50 10.64 2.97
C ILE A 21 -10.74 10.49 2.07
N LYS A 22 -11.88 10.12 2.66
CA LYS A 22 -13.10 9.88 1.88
C LYS A 22 -13.61 11.12 1.14
N ARG A 23 -13.50 12.29 1.78
CA ARG A 23 -13.98 13.59 1.31
C ARG A 23 -13.19 14.71 1.99
N PRO A 24 -12.98 15.86 1.32
CA PRO A 24 -12.39 17.04 1.94
C PRO A 24 -13.32 17.62 3.01
N VAL A 25 -12.75 18.19 4.06
CA VAL A 25 -13.47 18.76 5.20
C VAL A 25 -13.08 20.23 5.37
N ALA A 26 -14.07 21.11 5.42
CA ALA A 26 -13.89 22.52 5.74
C ALA A 26 -14.51 22.85 7.10
N GLY A 27 -14.01 23.91 7.74
CA GLY A 27 -14.56 24.46 8.97
C GLY A 27 -14.85 25.94 8.82
N VAL A 28 -15.86 26.43 9.53
CA VAL A 28 -16.19 27.86 9.65
C VAL A 28 -16.50 28.21 11.10
N ALA A 29 -16.11 29.41 11.51
CA ALA A 29 -16.51 29.98 12.79
C ALA A 29 -17.64 30.96 12.59
N MET A 30 -18.62 30.90 13.47
CA MET A 30 -19.87 31.63 13.39
C MET A 30 -20.12 32.29 14.74
N GLY A 31 -20.78 33.44 14.71
CA GLY A 31 -21.17 34.16 15.91
C GLY A 31 -22.64 34.55 15.86
N LEU A 32 -23.16 34.93 17.02
CA LEU A 32 -24.50 35.48 17.16
C LEU A 32 -24.42 36.69 18.09
N VAL A 33 -25.06 37.79 17.68
CA VAL A 33 -25.32 38.94 18.55
C VAL A 33 -26.84 39.08 18.67
N LYS A 34 -27.34 39.31 19.88
CA LYS A 34 -28.76 39.36 20.20
C LYS A 34 -29.07 40.54 21.12
N ASP A 35 -30.05 41.37 20.74
CA ASP A 35 -30.59 42.44 21.59
C ASP A 35 -32.13 42.37 21.61
N GLY A 36 -32.70 42.07 22.76
CA GLY A 36 -34.15 41.89 22.90
C GLY A 36 -34.69 40.79 21.99
N ASN A 37 -35.43 41.16 20.94
CA ASN A 37 -35.95 40.24 19.93
C ASN A 37 -35.11 40.20 18.64
N ASP A 38 -34.24 41.18 18.44
CA ASP A 38 -33.40 41.28 17.25
C ASP A 38 -32.13 40.44 17.42
N TYR A 39 -31.62 39.87 16.33
CA TYR A 39 -30.35 39.16 16.30
C TYR A 39 -29.69 39.25 14.94
N ALA A 40 -28.38 38.99 14.93
CA ALA A 40 -27.58 38.84 13.72
C ALA A 40 -26.66 37.63 13.85
N VAL A 41 -26.65 36.78 12.81
CA VAL A 41 -25.69 35.68 12.67
C VAL A 41 -24.49 36.19 11.87
N LEU A 42 -23.31 36.07 12.46
CA LEU A 42 -22.04 36.51 11.87
C LEU A 42 -21.30 35.30 11.29
N THR A 43 -20.73 35.47 10.09
CA THR A 43 -19.97 34.44 9.37
C THR A 43 -18.48 34.76 9.38
N ASP A 44 -17.66 33.75 9.68
CA ASP A 44 -16.20 33.83 9.80
C ASP A 44 -15.73 34.93 10.75
N ILE A 45 -16.21 34.80 12.00
CA ILE A 45 -15.99 35.84 13.01
C ILE A 45 -14.51 36.11 13.30
N LEU A 46 -14.24 37.39 13.53
CA LEU A 46 -13.00 37.90 14.10
C LEU A 46 -12.93 37.67 15.61
N GLY A 47 -11.75 37.82 16.19
CA GLY A 47 -11.57 37.67 17.65
C GLY A 47 -12.40 38.66 18.48
N ASP A 48 -12.58 39.89 17.98
CA ASP A 48 -13.40 40.89 18.66
C ASP A 48 -14.90 40.55 18.60
N GLU A 49 -15.36 39.98 17.49
CA GLU A 49 -16.75 39.55 17.30
C GLU A 49 -17.09 38.31 18.14
N ASP A 50 -16.13 37.41 18.34
CA ASP A 50 -16.24 36.32 19.31
C ASP A 50 -16.34 36.88 20.74
N HIS A 51 -15.40 37.75 21.13
CA HIS A 51 -15.35 38.28 22.49
C HIS A 51 -16.61 39.04 22.89
N LEU A 52 -17.20 39.79 21.95
CA LEU A 52 -18.38 40.61 22.17
C LEU A 52 -19.70 39.90 21.83
N GLY A 53 -19.65 38.77 21.13
CA GLY A 53 -20.83 38.01 20.73
C GLY A 53 -21.46 37.22 21.86
N ASP A 54 -22.76 36.99 21.76
CA ASP A 54 -23.60 36.30 22.73
C ASP A 54 -23.55 34.77 22.61
N MET A 55 -23.10 34.28 21.45
CA MET A 55 -22.79 32.88 21.20
C MET A 55 -21.73 32.81 20.11
N ASP A 56 -20.79 31.89 20.26
CA ASP A 56 -19.88 31.48 19.19
C ASP A 56 -20.02 29.98 18.94
N PHE A 57 -19.94 29.59 17.68
CA PHE A 57 -19.93 28.18 17.32
C PHE A 57 -19.07 27.91 16.11
N LYS A 58 -18.59 26.68 16.04
CA LYS A 58 -17.62 26.22 15.06
C LYS A 58 -18.20 24.97 14.42
N VAL A 59 -18.36 25.01 13.11
CA VAL A 59 -18.96 23.92 12.33
C VAL A 59 -17.92 23.42 11.35
N ALA A 60 -17.59 22.13 11.44
CA ALA A 60 -16.75 21.45 10.48
C ALA A 60 -17.52 20.31 9.81
N GLY A 61 -17.23 20.07 8.54
CA GLY A 61 -17.95 19.07 7.77
C GLY A 61 -17.54 18.99 6.30
N THR A 62 -18.13 18.00 5.66
CA THR A 62 -18.04 17.75 4.22
C THR A 62 -19.23 18.40 3.51
N GLU A 63 -19.30 18.20 2.19
CA GLU A 63 -20.49 18.53 1.40
C GLU A 63 -21.71 17.67 1.76
N GLN A 64 -21.51 16.51 2.39
CA GLN A 64 -22.58 15.57 2.77
C GLN A 64 -23.12 15.79 4.19
N GLY A 65 -22.43 16.55 5.03
CA GLY A 65 -22.86 16.74 6.41
C GLY A 65 -21.77 17.22 7.36
N VAL A 66 -22.20 17.47 8.60
CA VAL A 66 -21.36 17.94 9.70
C VAL A 66 -20.56 16.77 10.28
N THR A 67 -19.26 16.96 10.46
CA THR A 67 -18.36 16.01 11.15
C THR A 67 -18.06 16.43 12.57
N ALA A 68 -18.11 17.73 12.87
CA ALA A 68 -17.97 18.27 14.22
C ALA A 68 -18.75 19.58 14.37
N LEU A 69 -19.35 19.75 15.54
CA LEU A 69 -20.03 20.97 15.96
C LEU A 69 -19.57 21.28 17.39
N GLN A 70 -19.01 22.47 17.59
CA GLN A 70 -18.69 23.01 18.91
C GLN A 70 -19.46 24.32 19.08
N MET A 71 -20.11 24.50 20.23
CA MET A 71 -20.91 25.68 20.52
C MET A 71 -20.61 26.15 21.93
N ASP A 72 -20.50 27.46 22.10
CA ASP A 72 -20.41 28.14 23.40
C ASP A 72 -21.48 29.24 23.43
N ILE A 73 -22.40 29.10 24.39
CA ILE A 73 -23.58 29.96 24.54
C ILE A 73 -23.40 30.78 25.80
N LYS A 74 -23.38 32.11 25.68
CA LYS A 74 -23.12 33.03 26.79
C LYS A 74 -24.40 33.64 27.37
N ILE A 75 -25.53 33.52 26.67
CA ILE A 75 -26.84 34.06 27.07
C ILE A 75 -27.96 33.02 27.00
N ASP A 76 -29.05 33.27 27.73
CA ASP A 76 -30.31 32.55 27.54
C ASP A 76 -31.10 33.09 26.33
N GLY A 77 -32.08 32.32 25.85
CA GLY A 77 -33.04 32.80 24.85
C GLY A 77 -32.66 32.54 23.39
N ILE A 78 -31.72 31.63 23.14
CA ILE A 78 -31.44 31.09 21.80
C ILE A 78 -32.48 30.00 21.51
N THR A 79 -33.32 30.25 20.50
CA THR A 79 -34.39 29.32 20.09
C THR A 79 -33.90 28.34 19.04
N GLU A 80 -34.63 27.24 18.86
CA GLU A 80 -34.36 26.25 17.81
C GLU A 80 -34.32 26.87 16.41
N ASN A 81 -35.25 27.79 16.12
CA ASN A 81 -35.29 28.51 14.83
C ASN A 81 -34.02 29.35 14.59
N ILE A 82 -33.52 30.04 15.62
CA ILE A 82 -32.27 30.82 15.51
C ILE A 82 -31.10 29.89 15.20
N MET A 83 -31.05 28.73 15.86
CA MET A 83 -29.99 27.76 15.60
C MET A 83 -30.08 27.14 14.20
N GLU A 84 -31.28 26.85 13.72
CA GLU A 84 -31.48 26.33 12.36
C GLU A 84 -30.97 27.32 11.31
N GLU A 85 -31.37 28.59 11.42
CA GLU A 85 -30.87 29.65 10.53
C GLU A 85 -29.35 29.80 10.61
N ALA A 86 -28.79 29.79 11.82
CA ALA A 86 -27.35 29.92 12.02
C ALA A 86 -26.57 28.75 11.40
N LEU A 87 -27.09 27.52 11.51
CA LEU A 87 -26.49 26.33 10.90
C LEU A 87 -26.64 26.30 9.38
N LEU A 88 -27.73 26.83 8.83
CA LEU A 88 -27.90 26.99 7.38
C LEU A 88 -26.89 28.00 6.81
N GLN A 89 -26.73 29.15 7.47
CA GLN A 89 -25.72 30.13 7.09
C GLN A 89 -24.29 29.55 7.23
N ALA A 90 -24.05 28.72 8.25
CA ALA A 90 -22.78 28.04 8.43
C ALA A 90 -22.53 26.98 7.34
N LEU A 91 -23.57 26.28 6.86
CA LEU A 91 -23.47 25.35 5.75
C LEU A 91 -23.01 26.07 4.48
N ASP A 92 -23.65 27.19 4.13
CA ASP A 92 -23.31 27.96 2.94
C ASP A 92 -21.87 28.45 2.98
N ALA A 93 -21.45 29.01 4.13
CA ALA A 93 -20.08 29.46 4.33
C ALA A 93 -19.06 28.32 4.27
N ARG A 94 -19.37 27.17 4.88
CA ARG A 94 -18.50 25.98 4.84
C ARG A 94 -18.35 25.45 3.41
N LEU A 95 -19.44 25.39 2.64
CA LEU A 95 -19.40 24.97 1.24
C LEU A 95 -18.62 25.96 0.37
N HIS A 96 -18.71 27.25 0.66
CA HIS A 96 -17.89 28.26 0.00
C HIS A 96 -16.39 28.03 0.25
N ILE A 97 -15.97 27.86 1.52
CA ILE A 97 -14.57 27.57 1.87
C ILE A 97 -14.10 26.27 1.22
N LEU A 98 -14.92 25.21 1.28
CA LEU A 98 -14.63 23.93 0.64
C LEU A 98 -14.44 24.09 -0.87
N GLY A 99 -15.25 24.94 -1.52
CA GLY A 99 -15.12 25.30 -2.92
C GLY A 99 -13.77 25.95 -3.24
N GLU A 100 -13.32 26.90 -2.41
CA GLU A 100 -11.99 27.52 -2.57
C GLU A 100 -10.85 26.53 -2.37
N MET A 101 -10.94 25.64 -1.36
CA MET A 101 -9.96 24.57 -1.14
C MET A 101 -9.85 23.64 -2.36
N ASN A 102 -11.00 23.25 -2.93
CA ASN A 102 -11.06 22.34 -4.06
C ASN A 102 -10.50 22.93 -5.36
N LYS A 103 -10.38 24.26 -5.48
CA LYS A 103 -9.68 24.89 -6.61
C LYS A 103 -8.17 24.59 -6.59
N VAL A 104 -7.62 24.30 -5.42
CA VAL A 104 -6.20 23.97 -5.23
C VAL A 104 -6.00 22.45 -5.28
N LEU A 105 -6.77 21.72 -4.47
CA LEU A 105 -6.68 20.27 -4.39
C LEU A 105 -8.06 19.68 -4.02
N SER A 106 -8.68 18.99 -4.98
CA SER A 106 -10.03 18.45 -4.85
C SER A 106 -10.08 16.98 -4.43
N ALA A 107 -8.95 16.27 -4.50
CA ALA A 107 -8.82 14.87 -4.13
C ALA A 107 -7.41 14.57 -3.62
N SER A 108 -7.27 13.50 -2.84
CA SER A 108 -5.97 12.99 -2.42
C SER A 108 -5.09 12.63 -3.62
N ARG A 109 -3.79 12.89 -3.50
CA ARG A 109 -2.81 12.39 -4.48
C ARG A 109 -2.79 10.86 -4.48
N GLU A 110 -2.58 10.28 -5.65
CA GLU A 110 -2.46 8.82 -5.79
C GLU A 110 -1.13 8.28 -5.23
N GLN A 111 -0.09 9.11 -5.29
CA GLN A 111 1.25 8.75 -4.86
C GLN A 111 1.58 9.46 -3.55
N ILE A 112 2.07 8.68 -2.59
CA ILE A 112 2.68 9.19 -1.36
C ILE A 112 4.10 9.65 -1.73
N SER A 113 4.62 10.67 -1.02
CA SER A 113 5.99 11.16 -1.18
C SER A 113 7.02 10.01 -1.12
N GLU A 114 8.05 10.06 -1.96
CA GLU A 114 9.14 9.07 -1.99
C GLU A 114 9.92 9.00 -0.67
N HIS A 115 9.90 10.09 0.11
CA HIS A 115 10.53 10.21 1.42
C HIS A 115 9.59 9.89 2.59
N ALA A 116 8.34 9.50 2.29
CA ALA A 116 7.43 9.08 3.34
C ALA A 116 7.70 7.61 3.70
N PRO A 117 7.66 7.28 5.00
CA PRO A 117 7.68 5.90 5.44
C PRO A 117 6.57 5.13 4.74
N SER A 118 6.95 4.03 4.11
CA SER A 118 6.05 3.20 3.34
C SER A 118 5.84 1.88 4.06
N MET A 119 4.58 1.44 4.11
CA MET A 119 4.19 0.15 4.64
C MET A 119 3.52 -0.65 3.54
N THR A 120 3.92 -1.90 3.39
CA THR A 120 3.19 -2.87 2.56
C THR A 120 2.96 -4.16 3.33
N VAL A 121 1.90 -4.86 2.97
CA VAL A 121 1.58 -6.19 3.49
C VAL A 121 1.52 -7.13 2.32
N ILE A 122 2.39 -8.14 2.34
CA ILE A 122 2.36 -9.23 1.38
C ILE A 122 1.90 -10.50 2.09
N HIS A 123 1.20 -11.37 1.38
CA HIS A 123 0.75 -12.64 1.92
C HIS A 123 1.58 -13.78 1.31
N VAL A 124 2.13 -14.63 2.17
CA VAL A 124 3.00 -15.75 1.79
C VAL A 124 2.47 -17.05 2.40
N SER A 125 2.73 -18.17 1.73
CA SER A 125 2.36 -19.50 2.24
C SER A 125 3.03 -19.78 3.59
N LYS A 126 2.28 -20.32 4.56
CA LYS A 126 2.78 -20.60 5.93
C LYS A 126 4.04 -21.47 5.97
N GLU A 127 4.20 -22.35 4.99
CA GLU A 127 5.38 -23.21 4.87
C GLU A 127 6.66 -22.41 4.60
N LYS A 128 6.54 -21.24 3.95
CA LYS A 128 7.62 -20.34 3.56
C LYS A 128 8.04 -19.35 4.64
N ILE A 129 7.25 -19.19 5.69
CA ILE A 129 7.61 -18.34 6.84
C ILE A 129 8.98 -18.77 7.40
N ARG A 130 9.24 -20.09 7.46
CA ARG A 130 10.52 -20.64 7.93
C ARG A 130 11.70 -20.26 7.03
N ASP A 131 11.47 -20.17 5.73
CA ASP A 131 12.51 -19.81 4.74
C ASP A 131 12.86 -18.32 4.85
N ILE A 132 11.85 -17.45 5.07
CA ILE A 132 12.04 -16.00 5.25
C ILE A 132 12.76 -15.69 6.56
N ILE A 133 12.38 -16.34 7.68
CA ILE A 133 13.07 -16.17 8.96
C ILE A 133 14.49 -16.73 8.87
N GLY A 134 14.66 -17.89 8.23
CA GLY A 134 15.92 -18.62 8.18
C GLY A 134 16.34 -19.21 9.52
N LYS A 135 17.50 -19.89 9.54
CA LYS A 135 18.00 -20.55 10.75
C LYS A 135 18.34 -19.53 11.83
N GLY A 136 17.52 -19.43 12.88
CA GLY A 136 17.72 -18.51 14.00
C GLY A 136 17.51 -17.03 13.66
N GLY A 137 16.76 -16.72 12.60
CA GLY A 137 16.51 -15.34 12.17
C GLY A 137 17.62 -14.73 11.31
N ALA A 138 18.55 -15.54 10.79
CA ALA A 138 19.68 -15.03 10.01
C ALA A 138 19.24 -14.37 8.69
N THR A 139 18.27 -14.96 7.98
CA THR A 139 17.82 -14.46 6.68
C THR A 139 17.07 -13.14 6.85
N ILE A 140 16.11 -13.08 7.78
CA ILE A 140 15.35 -11.84 8.04
C ILE A 140 16.24 -10.70 8.50
N ARG A 141 17.26 -10.97 9.33
CA ARG A 141 18.25 -9.94 9.72
C ARG A 141 19.06 -9.44 8.53
N SER A 142 19.49 -10.32 7.62
CA SER A 142 20.18 -9.92 6.38
C SER A 142 19.32 -8.99 5.54
N ILE A 143 18.02 -9.29 5.41
CA ILE A 143 17.06 -8.43 4.68
C ILE A 143 16.97 -7.07 5.34
N VAL A 144 16.76 -7.03 6.66
CA VAL A 144 16.66 -5.78 7.44
C VAL A 144 17.95 -4.96 7.33
N ASP A 145 19.11 -5.59 7.48
CA ASP A 145 20.42 -4.91 7.43
C ASP A 145 20.76 -4.36 6.02
N GLU A 146 20.39 -5.08 4.96
CA GLU A 146 20.66 -4.67 3.58
C GLU A 146 19.70 -3.60 3.07
N THR A 147 18.43 -3.69 3.48
CA THR A 147 17.35 -2.83 2.95
C THR A 147 16.99 -1.66 3.86
N GLY A 148 17.39 -1.71 5.13
CA GLY A 148 16.98 -0.75 6.15
C GLY A 148 15.48 -0.84 6.51
N ALA A 149 14.77 -1.85 6.02
CA ALA A 149 13.36 -2.06 6.27
C ALA A 149 13.15 -2.90 7.55
N ASP A 150 12.08 -2.62 8.29
CA ASP A 150 11.57 -3.48 9.36
C ASP A 150 10.57 -4.49 8.78
N VAL A 151 10.75 -5.76 9.12
CA VAL A 151 9.96 -6.87 8.58
C VAL A 151 9.35 -7.65 9.73
N ASP A 152 8.03 -7.62 9.80
CA ASP A 152 7.23 -8.32 10.80
C ASP A 152 6.39 -9.41 10.12
N ILE A 153 6.37 -10.61 10.70
CA ILE A 153 5.75 -11.80 10.09
C ILE A 153 4.76 -12.40 11.09
N ASP A 154 3.50 -12.50 10.66
CA ASP A 154 2.45 -13.17 11.43
C ASP A 154 2.33 -14.66 11.08
N ASP A 155 1.82 -15.44 12.03
CA ASP A 155 1.53 -16.87 11.89
C ASP A 155 0.44 -17.19 10.84
N ASP A 156 -0.29 -16.18 10.39
CA ASP A 156 -1.30 -16.31 9.34
C ASP A 156 -0.72 -16.28 7.92
N GLY A 157 0.56 -15.91 7.77
CA GLY A 157 1.22 -15.73 6.47
C GLY A 157 1.32 -14.28 6.02
N SER A 158 0.87 -13.31 6.81
CA SER A 158 1.01 -11.89 6.51
C SER A 158 2.40 -11.39 6.89
N VAL A 159 3.11 -10.81 5.93
CA VAL A 159 4.41 -10.18 6.12
C VAL A 159 4.24 -8.68 5.93
N ARG A 160 4.36 -7.94 7.04
CA ARG A 160 4.35 -6.48 7.07
C ARG A 160 5.78 -5.98 6.88
N ILE A 161 5.98 -5.13 5.89
CA ILE A 161 7.28 -4.52 5.59
C ILE A 161 7.11 -3.02 5.73
N TYR A 162 7.95 -2.42 6.57
CA TYR A 162 8.03 -0.99 6.80
C TYR A 162 9.41 -0.49 6.39
N ALA A 163 9.49 0.58 5.62
CA ALA A 163 10.77 1.23 5.32
C ALA A 163 10.64 2.74 5.39
N GLU A 164 11.75 3.45 5.64
CA GLU A 164 11.78 4.92 5.66
C GLU A 164 11.56 5.52 4.26
N ASP A 165 11.85 4.76 3.20
CA ASP A 165 11.69 5.16 1.81
C ASP A 165 11.06 4.05 0.95
N ALA A 166 10.58 4.45 -0.23
CA ALA A 166 10.03 3.49 -1.19
C ALA A 166 11.10 2.53 -1.76
N ALA A 167 12.36 2.94 -1.80
CA ALA A 167 13.46 2.14 -2.35
C ALA A 167 13.78 0.93 -1.47
N GLY A 168 13.96 1.14 -0.16
CA GLY A 168 14.17 0.09 0.82
C GLY A 168 12.98 -0.84 0.93
N MET A 169 11.75 -0.31 0.86
CA MET A 169 10.54 -1.14 0.81
C MET A 169 10.56 -2.07 -0.40
N ASN A 170 10.79 -1.53 -1.60
CA ASN A 170 10.79 -2.32 -2.84
C ASN A 170 11.91 -3.36 -2.85
N ALA A 171 13.09 -3.03 -2.31
CA ALA A 171 14.18 -3.98 -2.17
C ALA A 171 13.83 -5.13 -1.21
N ALA A 172 13.22 -4.84 -0.06
CA ALA A 172 12.78 -5.85 0.90
C ALA A 172 11.68 -6.75 0.32
N VAL A 173 10.69 -6.16 -0.36
CA VAL A 173 9.63 -6.91 -1.06
C VAL A 173 10.23 -7.83 -2.11
N ALA A 174 11.12 -7.33 -2.97
CA ALA A 174 11.77 -8.14 -4.00
C ALA A 174 12.55 -9.31 -3.38
N ARG A 175 13.26 -9.06 -2.27
CA ARG A 175 14.04 -10.10 -1.61
C ARG A 175 13.17 -11.19 -0.98
N ILE A 176 12.08 -10.81 -0.34
CA ILE A 176 11.11 -11.77 0.20
C ILE A 176 10.46 -12.54 -0.94
N GLN A 177 10.07 -11.87 -2.02
CA GLN A 177 9.52 -12.51 -3.21
C GLN A 177 10.49 -13.53 -3.82
N GLU A 178 11.78 -13.21 -3.94
CA GLU A 178 12.80 -14.15 -4.43
C GLU A 178 12.91 -15.41 -3.55
N ILE A 179 12.86 -15.26 -2.22
CA ILE A 179 12.91 -16.38 -1.27
C ILE A 179 11.63 -17.23 -1.36
N THR A 180 10.48 -16.57 -1.49
CA THR A 180 9.18 -17.25 -1.59
C THR A 180 8.83 -17.72 -3.00
N ALA A 181 9.57 -17.29 -4.02
CA ALA A 181 9.25 -17.52 -5.42
C ALA A 181 9.09 -19.01 -5.66
N GLU A 182 7.94 -19.41 -6.20
CA GLU A 182 7.65 -20.78 -6.56
C GLU A 182 7.80 -20.99 -8.05
N ALA A 183 8.27 -22.18 -8.41
CA ALA A 183 8.38 -22.58 -9.78
C ALA A 183 6.97 -22.89 -10.29
N GLU A 184 6.34 -21.95 -10.98
CA GLU A 184 5.02 -22.16 -11.58
C GLU A 184 5.07 -23.18 -12.74
N ILE A 185 4.15 -24.14 -12.73
CA ILE A 185 3.99 -25.11 -13.83
C ILE A 185 3.65 -24.35 -15.12
N GLY A 186 4.34 -24.68 -16.21
CA GLY A 186 4.18 -24.05 -17.52
C GLY A 186 4.99 -22.77 -17.73
N LYS A 187 5.68 -22.26 -16.71
CA LYS A 187 6.53 -21.06 -16.85
C LYS A 187 7.94 -21.44 -17.29
N ILE A 188 8.47 -20.66 -18.21
CA ILE A 188 9.84 -20.80 -18.73
C ILE A 188 10.79 -20.04 -17.81
N TYR A 189 11.83 -20.70 -17.33
CA TYR A 189 12.89 -20.12 -16.51
C TYR A 189 14.23 -20.27 -17.23
N ASN A 190 15.08 -19.24 -17.15
CA ASN A 190 16.48 -19.35 -17.53
C ASN A 190 17.26 -19.87 -16.32
N GLY A 191 17.69 -21.12 -16.37
CA GLY A 191 18.33 -21.79 -15.25
C GLY A 191 19.76 -22.20 -15.56
N ARG A 192 20.60 -22.27 -14.52
CA ARG A 192 22.01 -22.69 -14.65
C ARG A 192 22.17 -24.16 -14.29
N VAL A 193 22.83 -24.94 -15.14
CA VAL A 193 23.13 -26.35 -14.87
C VAL A 193 24.05 -26.45 -13.66
N ALA A 194 23.53 -26.97 -12.55
CA ALA A 194 24.26 -27.11 -11.29
C ALA A 194 25.11 -28.38 -11.27
N ARG A 195 24.57 -29.50 -11.77
CA ARG A 195 25.26 -30.79 -11.83
C ARG A 195 24.63 -31.70 -12.89
N ILE A 196 25.45 -32.56 -13.49
CA ILE A 196 25.00 -33.56 -14.47
C ILE A 196 25.06 -34.97 -13.87
N VAL A 197 24.05 -35.80 -14.13
CA VAL A 197 23.97 -37.20 -13.71
C VAL A 197 23.61 -38.09 -14.91
N GLU A 198 23.83 -39.41 -14.79
CA GLU A 198 23.63 -40.34 -15.93
C GLU A 198 22.19 -40.34 -16.49
N PHE A 199 21.20 -39.99 -15.68
CA PHE A 199 19.78 -39.97 -16.07
C PHE A 199 19.21 -38.57 -16.31
N GLY A 200 20.02 -37.51 -16.26
CA GLY A 200 19.55 -36.13 -16.44
C GLY A 200 20.51 -35.05 -15.95
N ALA A 201 20.01 -33.81 -15.87
CA ALA A 201 20.76 -32.67 -15.34
C ALA A 201 19.93 -31.93 -14.30
N PHE A 202 20.58 -31.48 -13.23
CA PHE A 202 19.97 -30.57 -12.27
C PHE A 202 20.23 -29.13 -12.69
N VAL A 203 19.16 -28.37 -12.85
CA VAL A 203 19.20 -26.98 -13.27
C VAL A 203 18.65 -26.12 -12.14
N ASN A 204 19.44 -25.15 -11.69
CA ASN A 204 19.01 -24.17 -10.70
C ASN A 204 18.19 -23.10 -11.40
N ILE A 205 16.90 -23.01 -11.06
CA ILE A 205 15.94 -22.08 -11.69
C ILE A 205 15.62 -20.88 -10.80
N LEU A 206 15.72 -21.05 -9.47
CA LEU A 206 15.48 -20.03 -8.47
C LEU A 206 16.47 -20.25 -7.30
N PRO A 207 16.79 -19.21 -6.51
CA PRO A 207 17.69 -19.33 -5.36
C PRO A 207 17.26 -20.46 -4.42
N GLY A 208 18.09 -21.50 -4.30
CA GLY A 208 17.80 -22.67 -3.46
C GLY A 208 16.80 -23.69 -4.03
N LYS A 209 16.34 -23.54 -5.28
CA LYS A 209 15.46 -24.50 -5.96
C LYS A 209 16.10 -25.08 -7.22
N ASP A 210 16.37 -26.38 -7.16
CA ASP A 210 16.88 -27.15 -8.28
C ASP A 210 15.74 -27.97 -8.90
N GLY A 211 15.63 -27.95 -10.22
CA GLY A 211 14.78 -28.86 -10.97
C GLY A 211 15.59 -29.91 -11.73
N LEU A 212 14.99 -31.07 -11.98
CA LEU A 212 15.61 -32.16 -12.72
C LEU A 212 15.08 -32.16 -14.15
N VAL A 213 15.98 -32.01 -15.13
CA VAL A 213 15.72 -32.32 -16.53
C VAL A 213 16.09 -33.77 -16.76
N HIS A 214 15.09 -34.63 -17.02
CA HIS A 214 15.34 -36.04 -17.35
C HIS A 214 15.94 -36.17 -18.75
N ILE A 215 16.77 -37.17 -19.02
CA ILE A 215 17.44 -37.38 -20.33
C ILE A 215 16.46 -37.41 -21.51
N SER A 216 15.23 -37.89 -21.29
CA SER A 216 14.17 -37.94 -22.32
C SER A 216 13.51 -36.59 -22.61
N GLN A 217 13.80 -35.55 -21.83
CA GLN A 217 13.22 -34.21 -21.90
C GLN A 217 14.23 -33.14 -22.33
N ILE A 218 15.44 -33.56 -22.74
CA ILE A 218 16.52 -32.66 -23.19
C ILE A 218 16.34 -32.26 -24.66
N ALA A 219 16.01 -33.22 -25.54
CA ALA A 219 15.86 -32.98 -26.97
C ALA A 219 14.87 -33.96 -27.61
N ASP A 220 14.31 -33.60 -28.77
CA ASP A 220 13.41 -34.44 -29.57
C ASP A 220 14.04 -35.73 -30.14
N LYS A 221 15.37 -35.78 -30.16
CA LYS A 221 16.15 -36.92 -30.68
C LYS A 221 16.57 -37.83 -29.53
N ARG A 222 16.82 -39.11 -29.81
CA ARG A 222 17.31 -40.06 -28.81
C ARG A 222 18.71 -39.62 -28.35
N VAL A 223 18.78 -39.06 -27.13
CA VAL A 223 20.03 -38.63 -26.50
C VAL A 223 20.68 -39.83 -25.82
N GLU A 224 21.89 -40.20 -26.25
CA GLU A 224 22.66 -41.29 -25.63
C GLU A 224 23.46 -40.82 -24.40
N LYS A 225 23.90 -39.56 -24.38
CA LYS A 225 24.60 -38.94 -23.25
C LYS A 225 24.15 -37.51 -23.01
N VAL A 226 23.85 -37.19 -21.74
CA VAL A 226 23.49 -35.84 -21.29
C VAL A 226 24.63 -34.83 -21.54
N THR A 227 25.88 -35.28 -21.42
CA THR A 227 27.11 -34.48 -21.64
C THR A 227 27.29 -33.99 -23.07
N ASP A 228 26.56 -34.54 -24.04
CA ASP A 228 26.65 -34.11 -25.44
C ASP A 228 25.82 -32.83 -25.70
N TYR A 229 24.91 -32.48 -24.79
CA TYR A 229 23.98 -31.36 -24.93
C TYR A 229 24.07 -30.34 -23.80
N LEU A 230 24.57 -30.74 -22.63
CA LEU A 230 24.61 -29.91 -21.43
C LEU A 230 26.01 -29.95 -20.81
N GLU A 231 26.52 -28.79 -20.45
CA GLU A 231 27.74 -28.63 -19.65
C GLU A 231 27.41 -28.06 -18.27
N GLU A 232 28.20 -28.43 -17.25
CA GLU A 232 28.06 -27.86 -15.92
C GLU A 232 28.33 -26.35 -15.95
N GLY A 233 27.41 -25.57 -15.40
CA GLY A 233 27.49 -24.12 -15.36
C GLY A 233 26.90 -23.41 -16.59
N GLN A 234 26.40 -24.13 -17.60
CA GLN A 234 25.71 -23.57 -18.76
C GLN A 234 24.33 -23.02 -18.36
N ASN A 235 23.91 -21.90 -18.97
CA ASN A 235 22.57 -21.36 -18.83
C ASN A 235 21.66 -21.94 -19.93
N VAL A 236 20.51 -22.46 -19.53
CA VAL A 236 19.53 -23.10 -20.43
C VAL A 236 18.11 -22.68 -20.06
N ASP A 237 17.27 -22.51 -21.07
CA ASP A 237 15.84 -22.27 -20.88
C ASP A 237 15.12 -23.58 -20.63
N VAL A 238 14.31 -23.61 -19.56
CA VAL A 238 13.61 -24.81 -19.09
C VAL A 238 12.18 -24.46 -18.67
N VAL A 239 11.21 -25.30 -19.04
CA VAL A 239 9.82 -25.18 -18.59
C VAL A 239 9.54 -26.15 -17.44
N VAL A 240 8.78 -25.69 -16.45
CA VAL A 240 8.33 -26.55 -15.34
C VAL A 240 7.14 -27.38 -15.80
N LEU A 241 7.32 -28.70 -15.89
CA LEU A 241 6.23 -29.61 -16.28
C LEU A 241 5.32 -29.99 -15.12
N ASP A 242 5.93 -30.25 -13.96
CA ASP A 242 5.24 -30.86 -12.83
C ASP A 242 6.07 -30.65 -11.55
N ILE A 243 5.38 -30.55 -10.42
CA ILE A 243 5.98 -30.43 -9.09
C ILE A 243 5.45 -31.58 -8.26
N ASP A 244 6.35 -32.51 -7.93
CA ASP A 244 5.99 -33.68 -7.12
C ASP A 244 5.63 -33.27 -5.69
N GLN A 245 4.86 -34.08 -4.96
CA GLN A 245 4.41 -33.81 -3.58
C GLN A 245 5.57 -33.63 -2.57
N ARG A 246 6.79 -34.00 -2.97
CA ARG A 246 8.03 -33.80 -2.21
C ARG A 246 8.77 -32.50 -2.58
N GLY A 247 8.17 -31.62 -3.38
CA GLY A 247 8.77 -30.36 -3.85
C GLY A 247 9.84 -30.55 -4.93
N ARG A 248 9.90 -31.72 -5.59
CA ARG A 248 10.84 -31.97 -6.69
C ARG A 248 10.26 -31.48 -7.99
N ILE A 249 10.98 -30.59 -8.66
CA ILE A 249 10.51 -29.90 -9.86
C ILE A 249 11.01 -30.68 -11.08
N LYS A 250 10.08 -31.11 -11.94
CA LYS A 250 10.40 -31.73 -13.23
C LYS A 250 10.48 -30.64 -14.28
N LEU A 251 11.63 -30.58 -14.95
CA LEU A 251 11.90 -29.60 -15.99
C LEU A 251 11.99 -30.29 -17.36
N SER A 252 11.64 -29.55 -18.42
CA SER A 252 11.85 -29.97 -19.80
C SER A 252 12.46 -28.83 -20.61
N MET A 253 13.39 -29.18 -21.49
CA MET A 253 13.95 -28.26 -22.48
C MET A 253 13.22 -28.39 -23.82
N LYS A 254 12.65 -29.58 -24.10
CA LYS A 254 11.91 -29.86 -25.33
C LYS A 254 10.58 -29.10 -25.39
N GLU A 255 9.86 -29.02 -24.28
CA GLU A 255 8.54 -28.38 -24.27
C GLU A 255 8.60 -26.85 -24.22
N VAL A 256 9.80 -26.25 -24.13
CA VAL A 256 9.97 -24.79 -24.15
C VAL A 256 9.38 -24.16 -25.40
N GLU A 257 9.56 -24.78 -26.58
CA GLU A 257 8.98 -24.27 -27.84
C GLU A 257 7.44 -24.29 -27.83
N ASN A 258 6.82 -25.34 -27.26
CA ASN A 258 5.36 -25.45 -27.19
C ASN A 258 4.73 -24.40 -26.25
N TYR A 259 5.41 -24.09 -25.14
CA TYR A 259 4.93 -23.10 -24.17
C TYR A 259 5.27 -21.67 -24.57
N ALA A 260 6.31 -21.45 -25.37
CA ALA A 260 6.65 -20.14 -25.93
C ALA A 260 5.66 -19.68 -27.03
N GLU A 261 5.04 -20.61 -27.77
CA GLU A 261 3.97 -20.29 -28.74
C GLU A 261 2.60 -20.04 -28.08
N SER A 262 2.46 -20.40 -26.80
CA SER A 262 1.19 -20.34 -26.06
C SER A 262 1.05 -19.13 -25.11
N ALA A 263 2.10 -18.31 -24.99
CA ALA A 263 2.18 -17.12 -24.13
C ALA A 263 2.03 -15.83 -24.95
#